data_AF-A0A9J6GBA1-F1
#
_entry.id   AF-A0A9J6GBA1-F1
#
_cell.length_a   1.000
_cell.length_b   1.000
_cell.length_c   1.000
_cell.angle_alpha   90.00
_cell.angle_beta   90.00
_cell.angle_gamma   90.00
#
_symmetry.space_group_name_H-M   'P 1'
#
loop_
_entity.id
_entity.type
_entity.pdbx_description
1 polymer ?
#
loop_
_entity_poly.entity_id
_entity_poly.type
_entity_poly.pdbx_seq_one_letter_code
_entity_poly.pdbx_strand_id
1 'polypeptide(L)'
;MQTVDRCRDILSVITDLISFVTGSPKRLHWFKAFQEEEESVSLVKFCPTRWTLKASSLRSVLKNYRPLILFLQEVASERRESSAKASGLAKALSKFQTYFMLKLMELVFSRLETVSSAQQKRSLMLDEAKRMIKAARESISELRHSFPHFWAEGLAKASELESEEPSIPASKKTPRRYDDVSGGHVFHSTEDLYRHLYNVVDTVLSSLDDRYLADTWQHIINIEQFLARRADATYVSQFYGSDFQTERLKLHRDMLLDIARQRNENRRSEPLKTFFRCSGWRKEST
;
A
#
# COMPACT_ATOMS: atom_id res chain seq x y z
N MET A 1 4.44 -1.02 16.56
CA MET A 1 4.77 0.40 16.22
C MET A 1 6.12 0.51 15.53
N GLN A 2 7.21 0.01 16.13
CA GLN A 2 8.58 0.14 15.58
C GLN A 2 8.78 -0.38 14.14
N THR A 3 8.05 -1.42 13.70
CA THR A 3 8.16 -1.97 12.34
C THR A 3 7.52 -1.09 11.27
N VAL A 4 6.41 -0.43 11.59
CA VAL A 4 5.74 0.55 10.70
C VAL A 4 6.58 1.81 10.54
N ASP A 5 7.24 2.25 11.61
CA ASP A 5 8.17 3.38 11.57
C ASP A 5 9.32 3.10 10.59
N ARG A 6 9.86 1.89 10.58
CA ARG A 6 10.88 1.47 9.61
C ARG A 6 10.37 1.50 8.17
N CYS A 7 9.12 1.09 7.90
CA CYS A 7 8.54 1.24 6.57
C CYS A 7 8.50 2.72 6.14
N ARG A 8 8.12 3.62 7.04
CA ARG A 8 8.09 5.07 6.78
C ARG A 8 9.48 5.62 6.46
N ASP A 9 10.50 5.23 7.23
CA ASP A 9 11.88 5.65 6.99
C ASP A 9 12.36 5.22 5.62
N ILE A 10 12.09 3.96 5.22
CA ILE A 10 12.43 3.46 3.89
C ILE A 10 11.68 4.26 2.81
N LEU A 11 10.39 4.54 2.98
CA LEU A 11 9.65 5.38 2.03
C LEU A 11 10.26 6.77 1.89
N SER A 12 10.74 7.38 2.98
CA SER A 12 11.46 8.66 2.92
C SER A 12 12.74 8.54 2.09
N VAL A 13 13.56 7.52 2.36
CA VAL A 13 14.81 7.25 1.61
C VAL A 13 14.52 7.05 0.12
N ILE A 14 13.48 6.29 -0.23
CA ILE A 14 13.10 6.05 -1.63
C ILE A 14 12.55 7.32 -2.29
N THR A 15 11.80 8.14 -1.56
CA THR A 15 11.31 9.43 -2.06
C THR A 15 12.48 10.35 -2.38
N ASP A 16 13.46 10.43 -1.47
CA ASP A 16 14.67 11.23 -1.63
C ASP A 16 15.53 10.72 -2.79
N LEU A 17 15.65 9.39 -2.93
CA LEU A 17 16.36 8.75 -4.03
C LEU A 17 15.76 9.12 -5.39
N ILE A 18 14.45 8.91 -5.55
CA ILE A 18 13.77 9.22 -6.81
C ILE A 18 13.89 10.72 -7.10
N SER A 19 13.71 11.57 -6.10
CA SER A 19 13.83 13.03 -6.25
C SER A 19 15.26 13.46 -6.56
N PHE A 20 16.26 12.77 -6.01
CA PHE A 20 17.66 13.02 -6.32
C PHE A 20 17.95 12.70 -7.78
N VAL A 21 17.60 11.51 -8.28
CA VAL A 21 17.85 11.11 -9.67
C VAL A 21 17.08 12.00 -10.64
N THR A 22 15.77 12.16 -10.43
CA THR A 22 14.86 12.85 -11.36
C THR A 22 14.84 14.37 -11.21
N GLY A 23 15.44 14.92 -10.14
CA GLY A 23 15.49 16.35 -9.88
C GLY A 23 16.46 17.14 -10.75
N SER A 24 17.24 16.45 -11.61
CA SER A 24 18.11 17.09 -12.60
C SER A 24 18.10 16.30 -13.91
N PRO A 25 17.79 16.92 -15.07
CA PRO A 25 17.85 16.25 -16.36
C PRO A 25 19.23 15.62 -16.64
N LYS A 26 20.31 16.28 -16.20
CA LYS A 26 21.68 15.77 -16.32
C LYS A 26 21.87 14.47 -15.55
N ARG A 27 21.43 14.42 -14.28
CA ARG A 27 21.51 13.20 -13.46
C ARG A 27 20.64 12.09 -14.00
N LEU A 28 19.44 12.41 -14.50
CA LEU A 28 18.57 11.44 -15.13
C LEU A 28 19.19 10.83 -16.39
N HIS A 29 19.79 11.66 -17.26
CA HIS A 29 20.50 11.18 -18.45
C HIS A 29 21.69 10.30 -18.07
N TRP A 30 22.47 10.71 -17.07
CA TRP A 30 23.60 9.92 -16.59
C TRP A 30 23.15 8.58 -15.98
N PHE A 31 22.11 8.58 -15.16
CA PHE A 31 21.52 7.35 -14.62
C PHE A 31 21.11 6.37 -15.72
N LYS A 32 20.55 6.85 -16.84
CA LYS A 32 20.20 6.00 -17.99
C LYS A 32 21.38 5.25 -18.59
N ALA A 33 22.61 5.78 -18.48
CA ALA A 33 23.81 5.10 -18.96
C ALA A 33 24.14 3.83 -18.17
N PHE A 34 23.57 3.67 -16.97
CA PHE A 34 23.70 2.46 -16.15
C PHE A 34 22.54 1.47 -16.34
N GLN A 35 21.54 1.81 -17.16
CA GLN A 35 20.43 0.92 -17.48
C GLN A 35 20.77 0.12 -18.74
N GLU A 36 20.47 -1.18 -18.73
CA GLU A 36 20.50 -1.97 -19.95
C GLU A 36 19.31 -1.56 -20.84
N GLU A 37 19.55 -1.44 -22.16
CA GLU A 37 18.53 -0.91 -23.09
C GLU A 37 17.23 -1.75 -23.05
N GLU A 38 17.34 -3.07 -22.93
CA GLU A 38 16.22 -4.02 -22.88
C GLU A 38 15.43 -3.99 -21.56
N GLU A 39 16.05 -3.61 -20.43
CA GLU A 39 15.42 -3.58 -19.11
C GLU A 39 15.11 -2.15 -18.60
N SER A 40 15.22 -1.14 -19.46
CA SER A 40 15.15 0.27 -19.09
C SER A 40 13.75 0.69 -18.57
N VAL A 41 13.55 0.59 -17.26
CA VAL A 41 12.33 1.05 -16.59
C VAL A 41 12.54 2.44 -16.01
N SER A 42 11.66 3.39 -16.35
CA SER A 42 11.70 4.73 -15.76
C SER A 42 11.25 4.73 -14.30
N LEU A 43 11.92 5.52 -13.45
CA LEU A 43 11.53 5.72 -12.06
C LEU A 43 10.19 6.46 -11.97
N VAL A 44 9.27 5.93 -11.16
CA VAL A 44 7.95 6.52 -10.96
C VAL A 44 7.90 7.21 -9.60
N LYS A 45 7.79 8.54 -9.60
CA LYS A 45 7.62 9.34 -8.38
C LYS A 45 6.40 8.91 -7.58
N PHE A 46 6.51 8.94 -6.26
CA PHE A 46 5.33 8.91 -5.41
C PHE A 46 4.50 10.18 -5.64
N CYS A 47 3.17 10.03 -5.60
CA CYS A 47 2.27 11.16 -5.74
C CYS A 47 1.99 11.74 -4.35
N PRO A 48 2.45 12.97 -4.01
CA PRO A 48 2.33 13.51 -2.66
C PRO A 48 0.87 13.69 -2.20
N THR A 49 -0.04 13.96 -3.15
CA THR A 49 -1.45 14.24 -2.89
C THR A 49 -2.33 13.00 -2.95
N ARG A 50 -1.83 11.87 -3.46
CA ARG A 50 -2.63 10.64 -3.53
C ARG A 50 -2.42 9.82 -2.27
N TRP A 51 -3.50 9.58 -1.54
CA TRP A 51 -3.48 8.84 -0.27
C TRP A 51 -3.06 7.37 -0.41
N THR A 52 -2.85 6.86 -1.63
CA THR A 52 -2.42 5.48 -1.87
C THR A 52 -1.09 5.42 -2.61
N LEU A 53 -0.13 4.76 -1.98
CA LEU A 53 1.17 4.44 -2.57
C LEU A 53 0.96 3.46 -3.73
N LYS A 54 1.54 3.74 -4.90
CA LYS A 54 1.51 2.82 -6.04
C LYS A 54 2.59 1.77 -5.91
N ALA A 55 2.23 0.50 -6.09
CA ALA A 55 3.22 -0.58 -6.13
C ALA A 55 4.18 -0.41 -7.31
N SER A 56 3.71 0.19 -8.42
CA SER A 56 4.57 0.50 -9.58
C SER A 56 5.75 1.40 -9.25
N SER A 57 5.62 2.33 -8.29
CA SER A 57 6.74 3.17 -7.85
C SER A 57 7.80 2.37 -7.13
N LEU A 58 7.42 1.53 -6.18
CA LEU A 58 8.36 0.64 -5.49
C LEU A 58 9.01 -0.35 -6.46
N ARG A 59 8.22 -0.92 -7.36
CA ARG A 59 8.68 -1.84 -8.41
C ARG A 59 9.67 -1.17 -9.36
N SER A 60 9.47 0.10 -9.71
CA SER A 60 10.41 0.85 -10.56
C SER A 60 11.79 0.98 -9.91
N VAL A 61 11.85 1.10 -8.58
CA VAL A 61 13.11 1.16 -7.84
C VAL A 61 13.75 -0.22 -7.73
N LEU A 62 12.96 -1.27 -7.45
CA LEU A 62 13.46 -2.65 -7.37
C LEU A 62 14.07 -3.13 -8.69
N LYS A 63 13.45 -2.78 -9.83
CA LYS A 63 13.99 -3.11 -11.16
C LYS A 63 15.30 -2.38 -11.48
N ASN A 64 15.49 -1.21 -10.90
CA ASN A 64 16.67 -0.38 -11.11
C ASN A 64 17.69 -0.47 -9.98
N TYR A 65 17.57 -1.44 -9.07
CA TYR A 65 18.30 -1.41 -7.80
C TYR A 65 19.82 -1.37 -7.98
N ARG A 66 20.36 -2.25 -8.83
CA ARG A 66 21.80 -2.28 -9.17
C ARG A 66 22.24 -1.03 -9.95
N PRO A 67 21.58 -0.63 -11.06
CA PRO A 67 21.88 0.62 -11.75
C PRO A 67 21.91 1.84 -10.82
N LEU A 68 20.99 1.91 -9.85
CA LEU A 68 20.92 3.00 -8.88
C LEU A 68 22.14 3.03 -7.96
N ILE A 69 22.60 1.87 -7.47
CA ILE A 69 23.79 1.79 -6.61
C ILE A 69 25.03 2.26 -7.39
N LEU A 70 25.26 1.74 -8.60
CA LEU A 70 26.40 2.10 -9.44
C LEU A 70 26.41 3.59 -9.77
N PHE A 71 25.25 4.12 -10.19
CA PHE A 71 25.09 5.55 -10.45
C PHE A 71 25.42 6.40 -9.22
N LEU A 72 24.94 6.04 -8.03
CA LEU A 72 25.19 6.81 -6.80
C LEU A 72 26.65 6.74 -6.36
N GLN A 73 27.31 5.60 -6.52
CA GLN A 73 28.75 5.45 -6.25
C GLN A 73 29.58 6.34 -7.18
N GLU A 74 29.23 6.40 -8.45
CA GLU A 74 29.91 7.26 -9.42
C GLU A 74 29.67 8.75 -9.12
N VAL A 75 28.44 9.16 -8.80
CA VAL A 75 28.16 10.55 -8.39
C VAL A 75 28.88 10.91 -7.08
N ALA A 76 29.07 9.94 -6.19
CA ALA A 76 29.84 10.14 -4.97
C ALA A 76 31.34 10.34 -5.25
N SER A 77 31.90 9.70 -6.28
CA SER A 77 33.33 9.80 -6.63
C SER A 77 33.71 11.18 -7.22
N GLU A 78 32.78 11.87 -7.89
CA GLU A 78 33.01 13.17 -8.54
C GLU A 78 33.30 14.36 -7.58
N ARG A 79 33.24 14.17 -6.25
CA ARG A 79 33.52 15.22 -5.22
C ARG A 79 32.78 16.56 -5.44
N ARG A 80 31.55 16.52 -5.97
CA ARG A 80 30.67 17.70 -6.09
C ARG A 80 29.80 17.90 -4.85
N GLU A 81 29.06 19.01 -4.77
CA GLU A 81 28.09 19.28 -3.70
C GLU A 81 27.07 18.14 -3.50
N SER A 82 26.72 17.44 -4.58
CA SER A 82 25.84 16.26 -4.54
C SER A 82 26.50 14.96 -4.08
N SER A 83 27.84 14.92 -3.91
CA SER A 83 28.60 13.71 -3.56
C SER A 83 28.21 13.16 -2.19
N ALA A 84 28.09 14.03 -1.18
CA ALA A 84 27.71 13.61 0.18
C ALA A 84 26.32 12.97 0.21
N LYS A 85 25.34 13.56 -0.49
CA LYS A 85 23.98 13.01 -0.58
C LYS A 85 23.96 11.69 -1.36
N ALA A 86 24.69 11.61 -2.48
CA ALA A 86 24.81 10.38 -3.26
C ALA A 86 25.45 9.24 -2.45
N SER A 87 26.53 9.53 -1.71
CA SER A 87 27.20 8.57 -0.83
C SER A 87 26.26 8.07 0.28
N GLY A 88 25.49 8.96 0.90
CA GLY A 88 24.49 8.58 1.91
C GLY A 88 23.39 7.67 1.34
N LEU A 89 22.88 7.97 0.15
CA LEU A 89 21.88 7.15 -0.54
C LEU A 89 22.45 5.80 -0.98
N ALA A 90 23.68 5.76 -1.50
CA ALA A 90 24.37 4.52 -1.86
C ALA A 90 24.49 3.61 -0.64
N LYS A 91 25.00 4.14 0.47
CA LYS A 91 25.10 3.42 1.75
C LYS A 91 23.75 2.95 2.28
N ALA A 92 22.68 3.71 2.03
CA ALA A 92 21.34 3.28 2.41
C ALA A 92 20.86 2.08 1.57
N LEU A 93 21.08 2.09 0.25
CA LEU A 93 20.71 0.99 -0.65
C LEU A 93 21.59 -0.25 -0.49
N SER A 94 22.86 -0.11 -0.10
CA SER A 94 23.74 -1.26 0.14
C SER A 94 23.33 -2.10 1.36
N LYS A 95 22.47 -1.59 2.24
CA LYS A 95 21.97 -2.35 3.40
C LYS A 95 20.94 -3.37 2.98
N PHE A 96 21.14 -4.64 3.39
CA PHE A 96 20.15 -5.71 3.23
C PHE A 96 18.74 -5.30 3.68
N GLN A 97 18.65 -4.63 4.84
CA GLN A 97 17.35 -4.21 5.39
C GLN A 97 16.57 -3.30 4.43
N THR A 98 17.24 -2.43 3.68
CA THR A 98 16.59 -1.51 2.75
C THR A 98 15.95 -2.28 1.60
N TYR A 99 16.67 -3.21 1.00
CA TYR A 99 16.13 -4.09 -0.04
C TYR A 99 14.97 -4.94 0.49
N PHE A 100 15.18 -5.61 1.62
CA PHE A 100 14.20 -6.50 2.25
C PHE A 100 12.87 -5.77 2.52
N MET A 101 12.93 -4.60 3.16
CA MET A 101 11.72 -3.82 3.47
C MET A 101 11.07 -3.24 2.21
N LEU A 102 11.85 -2.80 1.23
CA LEU A 102 11.32 -2.31 -0.04
C LEU A 102 10.54 -3.40 -0.79
N LYS A 103 11.11 -4.60 -0.86
CA LYS A 103 10.47 -5.77 -1.49
C LYS A 103 9.21 -6.19 -0.72
N LEU A 104 9.26 -6.22 0.62
CA LEU A 104 8.09 -6.53 1.45
C LEU A 104 6.94 -5.54 1.21
N MET A 105 7.26 -4.25 1.18
CA MET A 105 6.26 -3.21 0.86
C MET A 105 5.69 -3.40 -0.54
N GLU A 106 6.51 -3.69 -1.55
CA GLU A 106 6.02 -3.94 -2.92
C GLU A 106 5.05 -5.14 -2.98
N LEU A 107 5.36 -6.22 -2.25
CA LEU A 107 4.47 -7.37 -2.15
C LEU A 107 3.11 -7.00 -1.54
N VAL A 108 3.10 -6.27 -0.42
CA VAL A 108 1.86 -5.85 0.24
C VAL A 108 1.05 -4.89 -0.63
N PHE A 109 1.69 -3.81 -1.12
CA PHE A 109 0.98 -2.78 -1.88
C PHE A 109 0.47 -3.31 -3.23
N SER A 110 1.16 -4.25 -3.86
CA SER A 110 0.69 -4.85 -5.13
C SER A 110 -0.59 -5.67 -4.95
N ARG A 111 -0.79 -6.33 -3.79
CA ARG A 111 -2.06 -7.04 -3.49
C ARG A 111 -3.21 -6.08 -3.19
N LEU A 112 -2.91 -4.91 -2.61
CA LEU A 112 -3.90 -3.88 -2.31
C LEU A 112 -4.25 -2.98 -3.50
N GLU A 113 -3.41 -2.93 -4.54
CA GLU A 113 -3.56 -2.01 -5.66
C GLU A 113 -4.87 -2.25 -6.44
N THR A 114 -5.27 -3.51 -6.60
CA THR A 114 -6.53 -3.89 -7.26
C THR A 114 -7.74 -3.36 -6.50
N VAL A 115 -7.76 -3.52 -5.17
CA VAL A 115 -8.84 -3.03 -4.29
C VAL A 115 -8.86 -1.50 -4.28
N SER A 116 -7.70 -0.86 -4.09
CA SER A 116 -7.58 0.60 -4.12
C SER A 116 -8.09 1.19 -5.43
N SER A 117 -7.77 0.56 -6.56
CA SER A 117 -8.17 1.04 -7.88
C SER A 117 -9.66 0.85 -8.13
N ALA A 118 -10.23 -0.26 -7.65
CA ALA A 118 -11.66 -0.52 -7.77
C ALA A 118 -12.49 0.42 -6.90
N GLN A 119 -12.08 0.69 -5.66
CA GLN A 119 -12.78 1.60 -4.74
C GLN A 119 -12.86 3.04 -5.24
N GLN A 120 -11.95 3.44 -6.14
CA GLN A 120 -12.00 4.75 -6.79
C GLN A 120 -13.03 4.82 -7.93
N LYS A 121 -13.60 3.69 -8.37
CA LYS A 121 -14.63 3.64 -9.41
C LYS A 121 -16.01 3.94 -8.82
N ARG A 122 -16.73 4.88 -9.44
CA ARG A 122 -18.09 5.30 -9.02
C ARG A 122 -19.18 4.22 -9.17
N SER A 123 -18.89 3.13 -9.84
CA SER A 123 -19.86 2.07 -10.17
C SER A 123 -19.68 0.79 -9.35
N LEU A 124 -18.74 0.80 -8.38
CA LEU A 124 -18.47 -0.35 -7.54
C LEU A 124 -19.59 -0.51 -6.51
N MET A 125 -20.23 -1.68 -6.49
CA MET A 125 -21.18 -2.04 -5.43
C MET A 125 -20.43 -2.44 -4.17
N LEU A 126 -21.05 -2.26 -3.00
CA LEU A 126 -20.46 -2.62 -1.72
C LEU A 126 -20.30 -4.13 -1.56
N ASP A 127 -21.20 -4.93 -2.12
CA ASP A 127 -21.06 -6.39 -2.15
C ASP A 127 -19.83 -6.83 -2.96
N GLU A 128 -19.62 -6.23 -4.14
CA GLU A 128 -18.42 -6.40 -4.96
C GLU A 128 -17.17 -5.96 -4.19
N ALA A 129 -17.20 -4.78 -3.56
CA ALA A 129 -16.11 -4.27 -2.75
C ALA A 129 -15.73 -5.21 -1.61
N LYS A 130 -16.72 -5.76 -0.88
CA LYS A 130 -16.49 -6.72 0.21
C LYS A 130 -15.78 -7.98 -0.28
N ARG A 131 -16.19 -8.53 -1.44
CA ARG A 131 -15.50 -9.68 -2.05
C ARG A 131 -14.05 -9.36 -2.40
N MET A 132 -13.80 -8.18 -2.97
CA MET A 132 -12.43 -7.75 -3.33
C MET A 132 -11.54 -7.57 -2.11
N ILE A 133 -12.06 -6.97 -1.04
CA ILE A 133 -11.34 -6.80 0.23
C ILE A 133 -11.02 -8.16 0.85
N LYS A 134 -11.99 -9.09 0.88
CA LYS A 134 -11.80 -10.45 1.36
C LYS A 134 -10.70 -11.18 0.59
N ALA A 135 -10.73 -11.12 -0.74
CA ALA A 135 -9.70 -11.73 -1.60
C ALA A 135 -8.31 -11.12 -1.35
N ALA A 136 -8.22 -9.79 -1.18
CA ALA A 136 -6.94 -9.14 -0.87
C ALA A 136 -6.41 -9.53 0.52
N ARG A 137 -7.30 -9.63 1.52
CA ARG A 137 -6.96 -10.10 2.86
C ARG A 137 -6.44 -11.53 2.84
N GLU A 138 -7.12 -12.43 2.12
CA GLU A 138 -6.69 -13.82 1.94
C GLU A 138 -5.30 -13.88 1.29
N SER A 139 -5.10 -13.15 0.19
CA SER A 139 -3.80 -13.08 -0.49
C SER A 139 -2.68 -12.52 0.40
N ILE A 140 -2.96 -11.54 1.26
CA ILE A 140 -1.97 -11.01 2.22
C ILE A 140 -1.72 -12.01 3.35
N SER A 141 -2.74 -12.76 3.78
CA SER A 141 -2.59 -13.78 4.82
C SER A 141 -1.67 -14.93 4.40
N GLU A 142 -1.66 -15.29 3.12
CA GLU A 142 -0.74 -16.27 2.55
C GLU A 142 0.73 -15.86 2.71
N LEU A 143 1.02 -14.55 2.74
CA LEU A 143 2.38 -14.04 2.94
C LEU A 143 2.95 -14.46 4.30
N ARG A 144 2.12 -14.67 5.33
CA ARG A 144 2.59 -15.14 6.65
C ARG A 144 3.41 -16.43 6.57
N HIS A 145 3.00 -17.33 5.70
CA HIS A 145 3.62 -18.64 5.54
C HIS A 145 4.82 -18.62 4.57
N SER A 146 4.96 -17.56 3.77
CA SER A 146 6.01 -17.46 2.76
C SER A 146 7.31 -16.81 3.27
N PHE A 147 7.40 -16.48 4.56
CA PHE A 147 8.61 -15.88 5.15
C PHE A 147 9.90 -16.67 4.83
N PRO A 148 9.99 -18.01 4.99
CA PRO A 148 11.23 -18.73 4.69
C PRO A 148 11.68 -18.58 3.24
N HIS A 149 10.73 -18.61 2.31
CA HIS A 149 11.00 -18.40 0.88
C HIS A 149 11.43 -16.96 0.61
N PHE A 150 10.73 -15.99 1.19
CA PHE A 150 11.05 -14.57 1.09
C PHE A 150 12.45 -14.24 1.64
N TRP A 151 12.81 -14.86 2.76
CA TRP A 151 14.13 -14.73 3.36
C TRP A 151 15.23 -15.28 2.45
N ALA A 152 15.04 -16.49 1.90
CA ALA A 152 15.99 -17.09 0.97
C ALA A 152 16.15 -16.26 -0.33
N GLU A 153 15.05 -15.76 -0.90
CA GLU A 153 15.08 -14.85 -2.06
C GLU A 153 15.86 -13.57 -1.73
N GLY A 154 15.63 -13.00 -0.54
CA GLY A 154 16.36 -11.82 -0.06
C GLY A 154 17.87 -12.06 0.03
N LEU A 155 18.30 -13.19 0.59
CA LEU A 155 19.72 -13.57 0.70
C LEU A 155 20.36 -13.76 -0.69
N ALA A 156 19.67 -14.47 -1.59
CA ALA A 156 20.15 -14.67 -2.96
C ALA A 156 20.33 -13.33 -3.68
N LYS A 157 19.36 -12.42 -3.55
CA LYS A 157 19.46 -11.09 -4.17
C LYS A 157 20.55 -10.23 -3.52
N ALA A 158 20.74 -10.31 -2.21
CA ALA A 158 21.82 -9.59 -1.54
C ALA A 158 23.21 -10.02 -2.04
N SER A 159 23.40 -11.32 -2.28
CA SER A 159 24.61 -11.87 -2.90
C SER A 159 24.80 -11.37 -4.33
N GLU A 160 23.73 -11.28 -5.12
CA GLU A 160 23.78 -10.76 -6.51
C GLU A 160 24.09 -9.26 -6.57
N LEU A 161 23.61 -8.50 -5.58
CA LEU A 161 23.74 -7.05 -5.49
C LEU A 161 25.01 -6.59 -4.74
N GLU A 162 25.85 -7.51 -4.27
CA GLU A 162 27.01 -7.23 -3.41
C GLU A 162 26.63 -6.33 -2.21
N SER A 163 25.44 -6.58 -1.65
CA SER A 163 24.91 -5.84 -0.51
C SER A 163 25.55 -6.30 0.80
N GLU A 164 25.51 -5.44 1.83
CA GLU A 164 25.92 -5.80 3.18
C GLU A 164 25.13 -7.02 3.66
N GLU A 165 25.80 -7.97 4.33
CA GLU A 165 25.14 -9.13 4.92
C GLU A 165 24.12 -8.71 6.00
N PRO A 166 23.02 -9.46 6.17
CA PRO A 166 22.07 -9.19 7.23
C PRO A 166 22.76 -9.30 8.59
N SER A 167 22.73 -8.22 9.37
CA SER A 167 23.38 -8.14 10.67
C SER A 167 22.40 -7.63 11.74
N ILE A 168 22.59 -8.09 12.97
CA ILE A 168 21.87 -7.55 14.12
C ILE A 168 22.53 -6.21 14.46
N PRO A 169 21.78 -5.08 14.45
CA PRO A 169 22.35 -3.80 14.84
C PRO A 169 22.92 -3.89 16.26
N ALA A 170 24.13 -3.39 16.46
CA ALA A 170 24.73 -3.36 17.79
C ALA A 170 23.78 -2.64 18.77
N SER A 171 23.44 -3.31 19.87
CA SER A 171 22.62 -2.72 20.92
C SER A 171 23.31 -1.46 21.43
N LYS A 172 22.65 -0.31 21.28
CA LYS A 172 23.14 0.93 21.87
C LYS A 172 23.03 0.76 23.39
N LYS A 173 24.16 0.79 24.09
CA LYS A 173 24.17 0.76 25.56
C LYS A 173 23.25 1.86 26.07
N THR A 174 22.21 1.48 26.80
CA THR A 174 21.36 2.44 27.50
C THR A 174 22.25 3.30 28.39
N PRO A 175 22.12 4.64 28.34
CA PRO A 175 22.86 5.48 29.27
C PRO A 175 22.51 5.08 30.70
N ARG A 176 23.52 4.91 31.57
CA ARG A 176 23.39 4.42 32.97
C ARG A 176 22.25 5.03 33.79
N ARG A 177 21.76 6.21 33.42
CA ARG A 177 20.63 6.90 34.08
C ARG A 177 19.27 6.22 33.84
N TYR A 178 19.16 5.30 32.88
CA TYR A 178 17.90 4.68 32.46
C TYR A 178 17.93 3.14 32.56
N ASP A 179 18.88 2.54 33.31
CA ASP A 179 19.01 1.07 33.44
C ASP A 179 17.80 0.39 34.12
N ASP A 180 16.92 1.16 34.79
CA ASP A 180 15.72 0.63 35.47
C ASP A 180 14.54 0.31 34.53
N VAL A 181 14.60 0.67 33.25
CA VAL A 181 13.53 0.41 32.29
C VAL A 181 13.84 -0.88 31.52
N SER A 182 13.08 -1.94 31.84
CA SER A 182 12.94 -3.22 31.13
C SER A 182 13.81 -3.36 29.86
N GLY A 183 14.79 -4.25 29.90
CA GLY A 183 15.66 -4.57 28.76
C GLY A 183 14.84 -4.80 27.49
N GLY A 184 15.21 -4.08 26.42
CA GLY A 184 14.56 -4.22 25.12
C GLY A 184 14.66 -5.65 24.57
N HIS A 185 13.78 -6.00 23.64
CA HIS A 185 13.75 -7.32 23.03
C HIS A 185 15.13 -7.69 22.45
N VAL A 186 15.72 -8.77 22.94
CA VAL A 186 17.00 -9.31 22.46
C VAL A 186 16.70 -10.32 21.36
N PHE A 187 17.26 -10.11 20.17
CA PHE A 187 17.14 -11.06 19.07
C PHE A 187 18.32 -12.05 19.14
N HIS A 188 18.01 -13.34 19.11
CA HIS A 188 19.01 -14.41 19.20
C HIS A 188 19.61 -14.76 17.83
N SER A 189 18.91 -14.44 16.74
CA SER A 189 19.42 -14.59 15.37
C SER A 189 19.06 -13.40 14.48
N THR A 190 19.80 -13.24 13.38
CA THR A 190 19.47 -12.27 12.33
C THR A 190 18.12 -12.59 11.70
N GLU A 191 17.84 -13.86 11.44
CA GLU A 191 16.56 -14.31 10.88
C GLU A 191 15.38 -13.92 11.77
N ASP A 192 15.50 -14.06 13.10
CA ASP A 192 14.43 -13.67 14.04
C ASP A 192 14.13 -12.18 14.01
N LEU A 193 15.18 -11.34 13.86
CA LEU A 193 15.00 -9.90 13.66
C LEU A 193 14.20 -9.61 12.38
N TYR A 194 14.56 -10.24 11.27
CA TYR A 194 13.86 -10.04 10.00
C TYR A 194 12.46 -10.65 9.97
N ARG A 195 12.25 -11.75 10.71
CA ARG A 195 10.92 -12.32 10.97
C ARG A 195 10.05 -11.34 11.75
N HIS A 196 10.61 -10.68 12.77
CA HIS A 196 9.90 -9.61 13.48
C HIS A 196 9.57 -8.42 12.56
N LEU A 197 10.48 -8.01 11.68
CA LEU A 197 10.21 -6.98 10.66
C LEU A 197 9.12 -7.41 9.68
N TYR A 198 9.05 -8.70 9.35
CA TYR A 198 8.02 -9.26 8.47
C TYR A 198 6.60 -9.20 9.07
N ASN A 199 6.47 -9.09 10.39
CA ASN A 199 5.17 -8.93 11.08
C ASN A 199 4.42 -7.64 10.71
N VAL A 200 4.98 -6.77 9.85
CA VAL A 200 4.20 -5.74 9.15
C VAL A 200 3.00 -6.34 8.43
N VAL A 201 3.09 -7.57 7.91
CA VAL A 201 1.96 -8.29 7.31
C VAL A 201 0.79 -8.40 8.30
N ASP A 202 1.05 -8.72 9.56
CA ASP A 202 0.01 -8.80 10.61
C ASP A 202 -0.59 -7.45 10.93
N THR A 203 0.25 -6.42 10.95
CA THR A 203 -0.23 -5.04 11.17
C THR A 203 -1.17 -4.61 10.05
N VAL A 204 -0.86 -4.98 8.80
CA VAL A 204 -1.72 -4.70 7.64
C VAL A 204 -3.03 -5.47 7.74
N LEU A 205 -2.99 -6.75 8.11
CA LEU A 205 -4.19 -7.57 8.27
C LEU A 205 -5.10 -7.03 9.38
N SER A 206 -4.53 -6.69 10.55
CA SER A 206 -5.28 -6.03 11.62
C SER A 206 -5.88 -4.72 11.14
N SER A 207 -5.11 -3.89 10.42
CA SER A 207 -5.61 -2.61 9.90
C SER A 207 -6.73 -2.79 8.87
N LEU A 208 -6.73 -3.88 8.10
CA LEU A 208 -7.83 -4.22 7.20
C LEU A 208 -9.07 -4.64 7.99
N ASP A 209 -8.90 -5.50 9.00
CA ASP A 209 -10.01 -5.99 9.81
C ASP A 209 -10.66 -4.85 10.62
N ASP A 210 -9.85 -3.96 11.21
CA ASP A 210 -10.32 -2.78 11.95
C ASP A 210 -11.03 -1.77 11.03
N ARG A 211 -10.55 -1.60 9.80
CA ARG A 211 -11.15 -0.66 8.84
C ARG A 211 -12.46 -1.21 8.26
N TYR A 212 -12.55 -2.52 8.06
CA TYR A 212 -13.68 -3.18 7.40
C TYR A 212 -14.47 -4.04 8.38
N LEU A 213 -14.93 -3.42 9.49
CA LEU A 213 -15.73 -4.08 10.52
C LEU A 213 -16.90 -4.85 9.92
N ALA A 214 -16.95 -6.15 10.19
CA ALA A 214 -17.85 -7.09 9.53
C ALA A 214 -19.32 -6.68 9.65
N ASP A 215 -19.75 -6.28 10.85
CA ASP A 215 -21.15 -5.95 11.15
C ASP A 215 -21.59 -4.66 10.47
N THR A 216 -20.76 -3.60 10.55
CA THR A 216 -21.03 -2.32 9.88
C THR A 216 -21.09 -2.51 8.37
N TRP A 217 -20.15 -3.26 7.79
CA TRP A 217 -20.15 -3.50 6.36
C TRP A 217 -21.36 -4.33 5.92
N GLN A 218 -21.73 -5.34 6.70
CA GLN A 218 -22.88 -6.17 6.41
C GLN A 218 -24.18 -5.38 6.49
N HIS A 219 -24.31 -4.48 7.46
CA HIS A 219 -25.46 -3.58 7.58
C HIS A 219 -25.62 -2.69 6.33
N ILE A 220 -24.54 -2.02 5.89
CA ILE A 220 -24.60 -1.15 4.71
C ILE A 220 -24.87 -1.97 3.43
N ILE A 221 -24.32 -3.18 3.32
CA ILE A 221 -24.64 -4.08 2.20
C ILE A 221 -26.12 -4.46 2.20
N ASN A 222 -26.72 -4.78 3.35
CA ASN A 222 -28.14 -5.12 3.41
C ASN A 222 -29.02 -3.94 2.94
N ILE A 223 -28.64 -2.71 3.30
CA ILE A 223 -29.30 -1.48 2.79
C ILE A 223 -29.12 -1.37 1.27
N GLU A 224 -27.91 -1.56 0.74
CA GLU A 224 -27.64 -1.53 -0.71
C GLU A 224 -28.49 -2.57 -1.46
N GLN A 225 -28.57 -3.80 -0.97
CA GLN A 225 -29.36 -4.87 -1.59
C GLN A 225 -30.85 -4.54 -1.56
N PHE A 226 -31.37 -3.95 -0.46
CA PHE A 226 -32.74 -3.46 -0.40
C PHE A 226 -32.98 -2.37 -1.45
N LEU A 227 -32.12 -1.36 -1.52
CA LEU A 227 -32.22 -0.28 -2.50
C LEU A 227 -32.19 -0.81 -3.93
N ALA A 228 -31.36 -1.83 -4.20
CA ALA A 228 -31.21 -2.45 -5.52
C ALA A 228 -32.36 -3.39 -5.92
N ARG A 229 -33.40 -3.54 -5.09
CA ARG A 229 -34.47 -4.55 -5.23
C ARG A 229 -33.95 -5.99 -5.28
N ARG A 230 -32.79 -6.25 -4.67
CA ARG A 230 -32.20 -7.58 -4.53
C ARG A 230 -32.54 -8.24 -3.18
N ALA A 231 -33.04 -7.45 -2.23
CA ALA A 231 -33.55 -7.91 -0.94
C ALA A 231 -34.86 -7.21 -0.55
N ASP A 232 -35.57 -7.77 0.42
CA ASP A 232 -36.80 -7.22 0.97
C ASP A 232 -36.53 -6.12 2.01
N ALA A 233 -37.60 -5.51 2.53
CA ALA A 233 -37.51 -4.46 3.54
C ALA A 233 -37.40 -5.02 4.98
N THR A 234 -37.35 -6.34 5.17
CA THR A 234 -37.49 -7.00 6.47
C THR A 234 -36.33 -6.65 7.38
N TYR A 235 -35.09 -6.81 6.90
CA TYR A 235 -33.90 -6.47 7.67
C TYR A 235 -33.88 -5.00 8.09
N VAL A 236 -34.15 -4.08 7.15
CA VAL A 236 -34.10 -2.63 7.42
C VAL A 236 -35.20 -2.22 8.40
N SER A 237 -36.41 -2.75 8.24
CA SER A 237 -37.52 -2.46 9.16
C SER A 237 -37.25 -3.00 10.57
N GLN A 238 -36.63 -4.18 10.68
CA GLN A 238 -36.25 -4.75 11.99
C GLN A 238 -35.13 -3.97 12.66
N PHE A 239 -34.09 -3.59 11.90
CA PHE A 239 -32.92 -2.89 12.45
C PHE A 239 -33.27 -1.52 13.02
N TYR A 240 -34.14 -0.77 12.34
CA TYR A 240 -34.56 0.58 12.75
C TYR A 240 -35.88 0.59 13.53
N GLY A 241 -36.51 -0.58 13.73
CA GLY A 241 -37.72 -0.74 14.54
C GLY A 241 -38.86 0.19 14.13
N SER A 242 -39.29 1.04 15.04
CA SER A 242 -40.43 1.95 14.84
C SER A 242 -40.13 3.15 13.93
N ASP A 243 -38.87 3.39 13.58
CA ASP A 243 -38.49 4.56 12.79
C ASP A 243 -39.00 4.47 11.34
N PHE A 244 -39.24 3.26 10.83
CA PHE A 244 -39.73 3.03 9.48
C PHE A 244 -40.98 2.18 9.43
N GLN A 245 -41.99 2.65 8.69
CA GLN A 245 -43.11 1.84 8.24
C GLN A 245 -42.71 1.10 6.95
N THR A 246 -42.79 -0.23 6.97
CA THR A 246 -42.29 -1.10 5.88
C THR A 246 -42.86 -0.77 4.50
N GLU A 247 -44.16 -0.53 4.40
CA GLU A 247 -44.80 -0.21 3.11
C GLU A 247 -44.39 1.17 2.59
N ARG A 248 -44.27 2.16 3.49
CA ARG A 248 -43.77 3.49 3.14
C ARG A 248 -42.31 3.46 2.71
N LEU A 249 -41.49 2.63 3.35
CA LEU A 249 -40.08 2.44 3.00
C LEU A 249 -39.93 1.84 1.59
N LYS A 250 -40.74 0.84 1.24
CA LYS A 250 -40.79 0.27 -0.12
C LYS A 250 -41.19 1.32 -1.15
N LEU A 251 -42.23 2.12 -0.86
CA LEU A 251 -42.67 3.21 -1.71
C LEU A 251 -41.53 4.23 -1.97
N HIS A 252 -40.86 4.70 -0.91
CA HIS A 252 -39.76 5.65 -1.03
C HIS A 252 -38.59 5.10 -1.83
N ARG A 253 -38.24 3.81 -1.65
CA ARG A 253 -37.22 3.14 -2.47
C ARG A 253 -37.61 3.15 -3.95
N ASP A 254 -38.86 2.82 -4.26
CA ASP A 254 -39.32 2.72 -5.64
C ASP A 254 -39.33 4.10 -6.32
N MET A 255 -39.77 5.15 -5.60
CA MET A 255 -39.63 6.53 -6.05
C MET A 255 -38.17 6.92 -6.33
N LEU A 256 -37.24 6.55 -5.45
CA LEU A 256 -35.81 6.83 -5.64
C LEU A 256 -35.27 6.17 -6.92
N LEU A 257 -35.65 4.92 -7.17
CA LEU A 257 -35.24 4.19 -8.37
C LEU A 257 -35.83 4.79 -9.65
N ASP A 258 -37.07 5.29 -9.60
CA ASP A 258 -37.69 5.93 -10.75
C ASP A 258 -37.05 7.30 -11.04
N ILE A 259 -36.73 8.09 -10.01
CA ILE A 259 -35.93 9.32 -10.15
C ILE A 259 -34.54 9.00 -10.75
N ALA A 260 -33.90 7.93 -10.27
CA ALA A 260 -32.62 7.48 -10.79
C ALA A 260 -32.68 7.09 -12.26
N ARG A 261 -33.74 6.38 -12.69
CA ARG A 261 -33.97 6.03 -14.09
C ARG A 261 -34.21 7.26 -14.96
N GLN A 262 -34.99 8.23 -14.48
CA GLN A 262 -35.25 9.48 -15.21
C GLN A 262 -33.98 10.30 -15.44
N ARG A 263 -33.05 10.33 -14.47
CA ARG A 263 -31.77 11.05 -14.57
C ARG A 263 -30.70 10.33 -15.38
N ASN A 264 -30.96 9.08 -15.79
CA ASN A 264 -29.97 8.24 -16.44
C ASN A 264 -30.21 8.18 -17.95
N GLU A 265 -29.55 9.07 -18.70
CA GLU A 265 -29.68 9.17 -20.17
C GLU A 265 -29.26 7.87 -20.90
N ASN A 266 -28.43 7.02 -20.27
CA ASN A 266 -27.98 5.74 -20.82
C ASN A 266 -28.60 4.55 -20.06
N ARG A 267 -29.72 4.03 -20.59
CA ARG A 267 -30.53 2.90 -20.06
C ARG A 267 -29.82 1.54 -19.90
N ARG A 268 -28.48 1.46 -20.08
CA ARG A 268 -27.71 0.19 -20.09
C ARG A 268 -27.08 -0.18 -18.75
N SER A 269 -27.15 0.65 -17.72
CA SER A 269 -26.53 0.39 -16.41
C SER A 269 -27.56 0.35 -15.28
N GLU A 270 -27.26 -0.39 -14.21
CA GLU A 270 -28.13 -0.45 -13.03
C GLU A 270 -28.46 0.97 -12.51
N PRO A 271 -29.74 1.28 -12.21
CA PRO A 271 -30.17 2.64 -11.87
C PRO A 271 -29.39 3.28 -10.72
N LEU A 272 -29.00 2.48 -9.72
CA LEU A 272 -28.24 2.96 -8.57
C LEU A 272 -26.78 3.28 -8.91
N LYS A 273 -26.13 2.49 -9.79
CA LYS A 273 -24.75 2.73 -10.24
C LYS A 273 -24.60 4.09 -10.95
N THR A 274 -25.70 4.63 -11.45
CA THR A 274 -25.76 5.88 -12.23
C THR A 274 -26.35 7.05 -11.44
N PHE A 275 -27.26 6.80 -10.49
CA PHE A 275 -27.73 7.84 -9.58
C PHE A 275 -26.58 8.48 -8.77
N PHE A 276 -25.67 7.66 -8.24
CA PHE A 276 -24.48 8.15 -7.53
C PHE A 276 -23.41 8.76 -8.46
N ARG A 277 -23.50 8.59 -9.78
CA ARG A 277 -22.62 9.28 -10.75
C ARG A 277 -23.02 10.75 -10.92
N CYS A 278 -24.32 11.05 -10.97
CA CYS A 278 -24.84 12.38 -11.30
C CYS A 278 -24.99 13.32 -10.10
N SER A 279 -25.04 12.80 -8.87
CA SER A 279 -25.37 13.58 -7.67
C SER A 279 -24.24 14.47 -7.13
N GLY A 280 -23.09 14.58 -7.81
CA GLY A 280 -22.10 15.64 -7.54
C GLY A 280 -21.37 15.57 -6.18
N TRP A 281 -21.60 14.54 -5.36
CA TRP A 281 -21.07 14.38 -3.99
C TRP A 281 -19.53 14.28 -3.84
N ARG A 282 -18.76 14.56 -4.89
CA ARG A 282 -17.29 14.63 -4.84
C ARG A 282 -16.71 15.52 -5.96
N LYS A 283 -17.25 16.74 -6.12
CA LYS A 283 -16.67 17.76 -7.02
C LYS A 283 -15.58 18.63 -6.38
N GLU A 284 -15.22 18.40 -5.13
CA GLU A 284 -14.13 19.13 -4.46
C GLU A 284 -13.06 18.16 -3.99
N SER A 285 -12.17 17.78 -4.90
CA SER A 285 -10.79 17.36 -4.62
C SER A 285 -10.16 16.85 -5.92
N THR A 286 -9.87 17.77 -6.84
CA THR A 286 -8.91 17.59 -7.94
C THR A 286 -7.79 18.56 -7.73
#